data_AF-A0A4Q3S256-F1
#
_entry.id   AF-A0A4Q3S256-F1
#
_cell.length_a   1.000
_cell.length_b   1.000
_cell.length_c   1.000
_cell.angle_alpha   90.00
_cell.angle_beta   90.00
_cell.angle_gamma   90.00
#
_symmetry.space_group_name_H-M   'P 1'
#
loop_
_entity.id
_entity.type
_entity.pdbx_description
1 polymer ?
#
loop_
_entity_poly.entity_id
_entity_poly.type
_entity_poly.pdbx_seq_one_letter_code
_entity_poly.pdbx_strand_id
1 'polypeptide(L)'
;MEIHMYGIPNCDTVKKAQQWLAKNNLQFVFHDYKKEGVTKTKLNGWCKAAGWQTVCNLRSSTWQALAKEGTTPPATQAEAVALMQEHHSII
;
A
#
# COMPACT_ATOMS: atom_id res chain seq x y z
N MET A 1 10.95 0.13 -20.10
CA MET A 1 10.05 0.67 -19.05
C MET A 1 9.51 -0.53 -18.31
N GLU A 2 9.95 -0.74 -17.08
CA GLU A 2 9.52 -1.86 -16.25
C GLU A 2 8.39 -1.39 -15.33
N ILE A 3 7.27 -2.11 -15.31
CA ILE A 3 6.14 -1.76 -14.45
C ILE A 3 6.38 -2.40 -13.08
N HIS A 4 6.68 -1.59 -12.06
CA HIS A 4 6.73 -2.11 -10.69
C HIS A 4 5.35 -2.04 -10.07
N MET A 5 4.81 -3.22 -9.75
CA MET A 5 3.52 -3.34 -9.08
C MET A 5 3.76 -3.68 -7.62
N TYR A 6 3.26 -2.82 -6.74
CA TYR A 6 3.46 -2.96 -5.31
C TYR A 6 2.16 -3.35 -4.62
N GLY A 7 2.22 -4.31 -3.70
CA GLY A 7 1.01 -4.72 -2.99
C GLY A 7 1.24 -5.91 -2.08
N ILE A 8 0.12 -6.47 -1.61
CA ILE A 8 0.09 -7.69 -0.80
C ILE A 8 -0.54 -8.79 -1.65
N PRO A 9 0.02 -10.01 -1.66
CA PRO A 9 -0.46 -11.11 -2.51
C PRO A 9 -1.91 -11.52 -2.22
N ASN A 10 -2.40 -11.25 -1.01
CA ASN A 10 -3.78 -11.55 -0.60
C ASN A 10 -4.81 -10.45 -0.92
N CYS A 11 -4.42 -9.37 -1.60
CA CYS A 11 -5.37 -8.34 -2.02
C CYS A 11 -5.99 -8.69 -3.38
N ASP A 12 -7.32 -8.78 -3.44
CA ASP A 12 -8.04 -9.11 -4.68
C ASP A 12 -7.83 -8.05 -5.77
N THR A 13 -7.69 -6.78 -5.41
CA THR A 13 -7.38 -5.69 -6.36
C THR A 13 -6.00 -5.87 -6.99
N VAL A 14 -5.01 -6.30 -6.20
CA VAL A 14 -3.65 -6.60 -6.68
C VAL A 14 -3.68 -7.77 -7.66
N LYS A 15 -4.39 -8.86 -7.33
CA LYS A 15 -4.56 -10.00 -8.25
C LYS A 15 -5.22 -9.59 -9.56
N LYS A 16 -6.27 -8.76 -9.51
CA LYS A 16 -6.93 -8.24 -10.72
C LYS A 16 -5.98 -7.38 -11.56
N ALA A 17 -5.15 -6.54 -10.93
CA ALA A 17 -4.15 -5.75 -11.62
C ALA A 17 -3.07 -6.62 -12.29
N GLN A 18 -2.56 -7.65 -11.61
CA GLN A 18 -1.62 -8.62 -12.20
C GLN A 18 -2.22 -9.32 -13.41
N GLN A 19 -3.46 -9.80 -13.29
CA GLN A 19 -4.17 -10.46 -14.39
C GLN A 19 -4.35 -9.51 -15.58
N TRP A 20 -4.65 -8.24 -15.32
CA TRP A 20 -4.76 -7.24 -16.38
C TRP A 20 -3.42 -6.98 -17.06
N LEU A 21 -2.33 -6.82 -16.31
CA LEU A 21 -0.98 -6.62 -16.86
C LEU A 21 -0.53 -7.84 -17.69
N ALA A 22 -0.75 -9.04 -17.15
CA ALA A 22 -0.47 -10.29 -17.85
C ALA A 22 -1.30 -10.42 -19.14
N LYS A 23 -2.58 -10.08 -19.11
CA LYS A 23 -3.47 -10.10 -20.28
C LYS A 23 -3.03 -9.12 -21.38
N ASN A 24 -2.42 -8.00 -21.00
CA ASN A 24 -1.87 -7.02 -21.94
C ASN A 24 -0.41 -7.32 -22.33
N ASN A 25 0.13 -8.48 -21.94
CA ASN A 25 1.51 -8.86 -22.24
C ASN A 25 2.56 -7.84 -21.73
N LEU A 26 2.23 -7.10 -20.67
CA LEU A 26 3.11 -6.12 -20.07
C LEU A 26 4.02 -6.79 -19.03
N GLN A 27 5.32 -6.58 -19.16
CA GLN A 27 6.28 -7.04 -18.16
C GLN A 27 6.15 -6.19 -16.89
N PHE A 28 5.95 -6.86 -15.75
CA PHE A 28 5.86 -6.22 -14.45
C PHE A 28 6.61 -7.00 -13.38
N VAL A 29 7.12 -6.27 -12.40
CA VAL A 29 7.76 -6.83 -11.20
C VAL A 29 6.84 -6.60 -10.02
N PHE A 30 6.41 -7.69 -9.38
CA PHE A 30 5.58 -7.62 -8.19
C PHE A 30 6.43 -7.55 -6.92
N HIS A 31 6.27 -6.47 -6.16
CA HIS A 31 6.93 -6.25 -4.88
C HIS A 31 5.95 -6.52 -3.73
N ASP A 32 6.25 -7.52 -2.92
CA ASP A 32 5.39 -7.97 -1.82
C ASP A 32 5.73 -7.21 -0.53
N TYR A 33 4.85 -6.33 -0.06
CA TYR A 33 5.06 -5.57 1.17
C TYR A 33 5.21 -6.46 2.41
N LYS A 34 4.63 -7.65 2.42
CA LYS A 34 4.68 -8.55 3.58
C LYS A 34 6.02 -9.26 3.68
N LYS A 35 6.70 -9.50 2.55
CA LYS A 35 7.99 -10.20 2.50
C LYS A 35 9.17 -9.25 2.43
N GLU A 36 9.09 -8.23 1.60
CA GLU A 36 10.21 -7.32 1.32
C GLU A 36 10.08 -6.00 2.08
N GLY A 37 8.91 -5.74 2.68
CA GLY A 37 8.62 -4.46 3.33
C GLY A 37 8.53 -3.32 2.32
N VAL A 38 8.34 -2.10 2.85
CA VAL A 38 8.36 -0.88 2.06
C VAL A 38 9.17 0.21 2.78
N THR A 39 10.04 0.89 2.04
CA THR A 39 10.86 1.96 2.61
C THR A 39 10.06 3.26 2.71
N LYS A 40 10.33 4.05 3.76
CA LYS A 40 9.74 5.40 3.93
C LYS A 40 9.92 6.27 2.68
N THR A 41 11.05 6.13 1.97
CA THR A 41 11.33 6.89 0.74
C THR A 41 10.31 6.60 -0.36
N LYS A 42 9.98 5.32 -0.59
CA LYS A 42 8.96 4.95 -1.59
C LYS A 42 7.57 5.42 -1.18
N LEU A 43 7.18 5.19 0.08
CA LEU A 43 5.90 5.66 0.62
C LEU A 43 5.74 7.17 0.49
N ASN A 44 6.78 7.93 0.85
CA ASN A 44 6.78 9.39 0.69
C ASN A 44 6.65 9.82 -0.78
N GLY A 45 7.28 9.10 -1.71
CA GLY A 45 7.13 9.33 -3.14
C GLY A 45 5.69 9.14 -3.61
N TRP A 46 5.05 8.03 -3.22
CA TRP A 46 3.65 7.76 -3.58
C TRP A 46 2.68 8.73 -2.94
N CYS A 47 2.88 9.05 -1.67
CA CYS A 47 2.08 10.05 -0.95
C CYS A 47 2.18 11.43 -1.59
N LYS A 48 3.37 11.82 -2.09
CA LYS A 48 3.54 13.07 -2.84
C LYS A 48 2.88 13.04 -4.22
N ALA A 49 2.89 11.89 -4.89
CA ALA A 49 2.36 11.76 -6.26
C ALA A 49 0.83 11.63 -6.30
N ALA A 50 0.25 10.83 -5.40
CA ALA A 50 -1.19 10.49 -5.41
C ALA A 50 -1.95 11.02 -4.19
N GLY A 51 -1.26 11.49 -3.15
CA GLY A 51 -1.85 11.84 -1.86
C GLY A 51 -1.81 10.67 -0.87
N TRP A 52 -1.37 10.93 0.36
CA TRP A 52 -1.27 9.89 1.39
C TRP A 52 -2.63 9.29 1.77
N GLN A 53 -3.73 10.03 1.61
CA GLN A 53 -5.09 9.54 1.85
C GLN A 53 -5.53 8.46 0.85
N THR A 54 -4.93 8.46 -0.35
CA THR A 54 -5.19 7.45 -1.38
C THR A 54 -4.30 6.23 -1.18
N VAL A 55 -3.07 6.43 -0.69
CA VAL A 55 -2.11 5.35 -0.41
C VAL A 55 -2.41 4.65 0.92
N CYS A 56 -2.94 5.37 1.91
CA CYS A 56 -3.27 4.83 3.22
C CYS A 56 -4.75 4.40 3.26
N ASN A 57 -4.99 3.10 3.30
CA ASN A 57 -6.33 2.53 3.33
C ASN A 57 -6.93 2.53 4.75
N LEU A 58 -7.49 3.68 5.12
CA LEU A 58 -8.28 3.88 6.35
C LEU A 58 -9.66 3.18 6.31
N ARG A 59 -9.95 2.37 5.30
CA ARG A 59 -11.16 1.53 5.22
C ARG A 59 -10.86 0.05 5.39
N SER A 60 -9.58 -0.32 5.49
CA SER A 60 -9.15 -1.71 5.68
C SER A 60 -9.62 -2.26 7.03
N SER A 61 -9.83 -3.58 7.09
CA SER A 61 -10.16 -4.26 8.35
C SER A 61 -9.04 -4.12 9.39
N THR A 62 -7.78 -4.05 8.95
CA THR A 62 -6.63 -3.76 9.81
C THR A 62 -6.75 -2.38 10.44
N TRP A 63 -7.07 -1.34 9.65
CA TRP A 63 -7.33 -0.02 10.21
C TRP A 63 -8.51 -0.01 11.19
N GLN A 64 -9.60 -0.70 10.86
CA GLN A 64 -10.76 -0.80 11.76
C GLN A 64 -10.41 -1.48 13.10
N ALA A 65 -9.53 -2.48 13.09
CA ALA A 65 -9.03 -3.11 14.32
C ALA A 65 -8.18 -2.14 15.14
N LEU A 66 -7.23 -1.44 14.50
CA LEU A 66 -6.38 -0.43 15.15
C LEU A 66 -7.20 0.72 15.73
N ALA A 67 -8.21 1.19 15.01
CA ALA A 67 -9.12 2.24 15.47
C ALA A 67 -9.93 1.78 16.70
N LYS A 68 -10.34 0.50 16.76
CA LYS A 68 -10.99 -0.08 17.94
C LYS A 68 -10.05 -0.18 19.14
N GLU A 69 -8.75 -0.36 18.90
CA GLU A 69 -7.71 -0.39 19.92
C GLU A 69 -7.30 1.02 20.41
N GLY A 70 -7.88 2.09 19.84
CA GLY A 70 -7.62 3.48 20.23
C GLY A 70 -6.65 4.22 19.32
N THR A 71 -6.26 3.64 18.19
CA THR A 71 -5.38 4.31 17.21
C THR A 71 -6.14 5.44 16.50
N THR A 72 -5.58 6.65 16.53
CA THR A 72 -6.16 7.82 15.86
C THR A 72 -5.78 7.87 14.38
N PRO A 73 -6.69 8.30 13.49
CA PRO A 73 -6.38 8.45 12.07
C PRO A 73 -5.23 9.44 11.88
N PRO A 74 -4.27 9.16 10.98
CA PRO A 74 -3.19 10.09 10.69
C PRO A 74 -3.78 11.39 10.13
N ALA A 75 -3.29 12.53 10.62
CA ALA A 75 -3.66 13.86 10.12
C ALA A 75 -2.64 14.36 9.08
N THR A 76 -1.42 13.81 9.11
CA THR A 76 -0.31 14.20 8.25
C THR A 76 0.25 13.02 7.46
N GLN A 77 0.92 13.33 6.35
CA GLN A 77 1.65 12.33 5.56
C GLN A 77 2.70 11.59 6.42
N ALA A 78 3.37 12.27 7.35
CA ALA A 78 4.38 11.66 8.19
C ALA A 78 3.79 10.58 9.10
N GLU A 79 2.65 10.86 9.72
CA GLU A 79 1.91 9.88 10.55
C GLU A 79 1.39 8.72 9.70
N ALA A 80 0.86 8.99 8.51
CA ALA A 80 0.39 7.94 7.60
C ALA A 80 1.54 7.02 7.18
N VAL A 81 2.71 7.58 6.87
CA VAL A 81 3.91 6.80 6.51
C VAL A 81 4.41 5.97 7.69
N ALA A 82 4.40 6.50 8.90
CA ALA A 82 4.77 5.74 10.10
C ALA A 82 3.81 4.56 10.32
N LEU A 83 2.51 4.80 10.23
CA LEU A 83 1.49 3.77 10.39
C LEU A 83 1.57 2.69 9.30
N MET A 84 1.80 3.07 8.05
CA MET A 84 1.97 2.14 6.93
C MET A 84 3.25 1.29 7.06
N GLN A 85 4.29 1.81 7.70
CA GLN A 85 5.50 1.04 7.98
C GLN A 85 5.31 0.03 9.11
N GLU A 86 4.51 0.35 10.10
CA GLU A 86 4.21 -0.57 11.20
C GLU A 86 3.21 -1.64 10.76
N HIS A 87 2.25 -1.25 9.91
CA HIS A 87 1.18 -2.10 9.42
C HIS A 87 1.10 -2.07 7.89
N HIS A 88 1.93 -2.85 7.21
CA HIS A 88 1.93 -2.92 5.74
C HIS A 88 0.57 -3.24 5.11
N SER A 89 -0.33 -3.91 5.86
CA SER A 89 -1.69 -4.29 5.47
C SER A 89 -2.65 -3.12 5.24
N ILE A 90 -2.30 -1.92 5.68
CA ILE A 90 -3.12 -0.72 5.51
C ILE A 90 -2.68 0.15 4.32
N ILE A 91 -1.76 -0.36 3.49
CA ILE A 91 -1.32 0.25 2.22
C ILE A 91 -2.20 -0.26 1.07
#